data_AF-A0A564QBE7-F1
#
_entry.id   AF-A0A564QBE7-F1
#
_cell.length_a   1.000
_cell.length_b   1.000
_cell.length_c   1.000
_cell.angle_alpha   90.00
_cell.angle_beta   90.00
_cell.angle_gamma   90.00
#
_symmetry.space_group_name_H-M   'P 1'
#
loop_
_entity.id
_entity.type
_entity.pdbx_description
1 polymer ?
#
loop_
_entity_poly.entity_id
_entity_poly.type
_entity_poly.pdbx_seq_one_letter_code
_entity_poly.pdbx_strand_id
1 'polypeptide(L)'
;MWGFNEDIALGLKLFTGELNPESYHVLVGERELRDKRRMFLDELPEDIRAKILSFFEVDRIIVVSDILKGRGGLSADWILVTRYDKQDGITTWIFKDINTAMNFFGGGEVRISPRGSLYIGRITMQRKGGTPDPTKLQFKIKPCELLKLDGKHGS
;
A
#
# COMPACT_ATOMS: atom_id res chain seq x y z
N MET A 1 -4.95 -13.90 6.93
CA MET A 1 -3.53 -13.69 6.51
C MET A 1 -2.74 -12.93 7.58
N TRP A 2 -3.19 -11.77 8.05
CA TRP A 2 -2.44 -10.97 9.04
C TRP A 2 -3.09 -10.87 10.44
N GLY A 3 -4.27 -11.44 10.67
CA GLY A 3 -4.82 -11.57 12.02
C GLY A 3 -5.20 -10.26 12.73
N PHE A 4 -5.39 -9.16 12.00
CA PHE A 4 -5.88 -7.91 12.58
C PHE A 4 -7.33 -8.05 13.09
N ASN A 5 -7.71 -7.19 14.02
CA ASN A 5 -9.02 -7.22 14.68
C ASN A 5 -10.16 -6.72 13.78
N GLU A 6 -11.40 -6.90 14.24
CA GLU A 6 -12.61 -6.52 13.51
C GLU A 6 -12.73 -5.02 13.25
N ASP A 7 -12.19 -4.17 14.13
CA ASP A 7 -12.21 -2.70 13.91
C ASP A 7 -11.36 -2.30 12.70
N ILE A 8 -10.17 -2.89 12.57
CA ILE A 8 -9.30 -2.70 11.41
C ILE A 8 -9.99 -3.28 10.17
N ALA A 9 -10.59 -4.46 10.27
CA ALA A 9 -11.31 -5.08 9.16
C ALA A 9 -12.46 -4.20 8.67
N LEU A 10 -13.27 -3.66 9.59
CA LEU A 10 -14.37 -2.76 9.31
C LEU A 10 -13.88 -1.48 8.62
N GLY A 11 -12.85 -0.82 9.18
CA GLY A 11 -12.26 0.38 8.61
C GLY A 11 -11.71 0.16 7.20
N LEU A 12 -11.01 -0.96 6.96
CA LEU A 12 -10.49 -1.30 5.65
C LEU A 12 -11.60 -1.64 4.64
N LYS A 13 -12.69 -2.29 5.05
CA LYS A 13 -13.84 -2.58 4.19
C LYS A 13 -14.62 -1.33 3.80
N LEU A 14 -14.79 -0.39 4.73
CA LEU A 14 -15.33 0.95 4.42
C LEU A 14 -14.38 1.70 3.48
N PHE A 15 -13.07 1.57 3.68
CA PHE A 15 -12.06 2.21 2.84
C PHE A 15 -12.07 1.72 1.39
N THR A 16 -12.23 0.40 1.19
CA THR A 16 -12.30 -0.18 -0.14
C THR A 16 -13.70 -0.06 -0.77
N GLY A 17 -14.73 0.24 0.03
CA GLY A 17 -16.12 0.24 -0.40
C GLY A 17 -16.70 -1.18 -0.54
N GLU A 18 -16.10 -2.18 0.12
CA GLU A 18 -16.74 -3.48 0.33
C GLU A 18 -17.98 -3.32 1.22
N LEU A 19 -17.93 -2.37 2.16
CA LEU A 19 -19.07 -1.91 2.93
C LEU A 19 -19.47 -0.50 2.46
N ASN A 20 -20.76 -0.29 2.24
CA ASN A 20 -21.30 1.03 1.89
C ASN A 20 -21.36 1.91 3.16
N PRO A 21 -20.72 3.09 3.18
CA PRO A 21 -20.77 4.02 4.32
C PRO A 21 -22.18 4.42 4.76
N GLU A 22 -23.16 4.47 3.86
CA GLU A 22 -24.54 4.85 4.17
C GLU A 22 -25.18 3.94 5.23
N SER A 23 -24.76 2.67 5.30
CA SER A 23 -25.24 1.72 6.32
C SER A 23 -24.58 1.91 7.70
N TYR A 24 -23.57 2.78 7.80
CA TYR A 24 -22.76 2.99 9.01
C TYR A 24 -22.82 4.46 9.49
N HIS A 25 -24.03 5.03 9.55
CA HIS A 25 -24.29 6.41 9.95
C HIS A 25 -23.60 6.84 11.27
N VAL A 26 -23.48 5.93 12.25
CA VAL A 26 -22.77 6.21 13.51
C VAL A 26 -21.29 6.53 13.30
N LEU A 27 -20.63 5.87 12.34
CA LEU A 27 -19.21 6.07 12.02
C LEU A 27 -18.99 7.24 11.05
N VAL A 28 -19.91 7.45 10.12
CA VAL A 28 -19.87 8.59 9.19
C VAL A 28 -20.16 9.90 9.92
N GLY A 29 -21.09 9.87 10.88
CA GLY A 29 -21.61 11.05 11.55
C GLY A 29 -22.28 12.00 10.56
N GLU A 30 -22.09 13.30 10.76
CA GLU A 30 -22.65 14.36 9.91
C GLU A 30 -21.72 14.76 8.75
N ARG A 31 -20.68 13.96 8.46
CA ARG A 31 -19.65 14.32 7.47
C ARG A 31 -20.13 14.08 6.05
N GLU A 32 -19.90 15.04 5.15
CA GLU A 32 -19.98 14.79 3.71
C GLU A 32 -18.75 13.99 3.24
N LEU A 33 -18.99 12.83 2.64
CA LEU A 33 -17.95 11.97 2.10
C LEU A 33 -17.53 12.40 0.69
N ARG A 34 -16.23 12.37 0.39
CA ARG A 34 -15.72 12.66 -0.97
C ARG A 34 -16.19 11.66 -2.03
N ASP A 35 -16.50 10.41 -1.63
CA ASP A 35 -17.05 9.37 -2.51
C ASP A 35 -18.08 8.57 -1.74
N LYS A 36 -19.37 8.62 -2.11
CA LYS A 36 -20.46 7.94 -1.37
C LYS A 36 -20.29 6.42 -1.26
N ARG A 37 -19.46 5.82 -2.12
CA ARG A 37 -19.27 4.35 -2.16
C ARG A 37 -18.28 3.83 -1.12
N ARG A 38 -17.55 4.71 -0.44
CA ARG A 38 -16.46 4.33 0.48
C ARG A 38 -16.09 5.48 1.43
N MET A 39 -15.20 5.21 2.36
CA MET A 39 -14.51 6.27 3.11
C MET A 39 -13.05 6.32 2.68
N PHE A 40 -12.42 7.47 2.80
CA PHE A 40 -10.97 7.56 2.78
C PHE A 40 -10.42 7.41 4.21
N LEU A 41 -9.13 7.06 4.36
CA LEU A 41 -8.58 6.78 5.70
C LEU A 41 -8.55 8.02 6.61
N ASP A 42 -8.39 9.21 6.03
CA ASP A 42 -8.51 10.50 6.72
C ASP A 42 -9.96 10.88 7.08
N GLU A 43 -10.96 10.22 6.49
CA GLU A 43 -12.38 10.38 6.85
C GLU A 43 -12.84 9.42 7.95
N LEU A 44 -12.09 8.34 8.22
CA LEU A 44 -12.43 7.39 9.27
C LEU A 44 -12.37 8.04 10.66
N PRO A 45 -13.12 7.50 11.65
CA PRO A 45 -12.94 7.84 13.06
C PRO A 45 -11.48 7.68 13.50
N GLU A 46 -11.01 8.59 14.36
CA GLU A 46 -9.60 8.64 14.79
C GLU A 46 -9.14 7.33 15.45
N ASP A 47 -10.00 6.70 16.25
CA ASP A 47 -9.68 5.46 16.95
C ASP A 47 -9.43 4.30 15.97
N ILE A 48 -10.29 4.14 14.95
CA ILE A 48 -10.12 3.14 13.88
C ILE A 48 -8.88 3.47 13.05
N ARG A 49 -8.70 4.74 12.70
CA ARG A 49 -7.57 5.24 11.93
C ARG A 49 -6.24 4.97 12.62
N ALA A 50 -6.15 5.26 13.92
CA ALA A 50 -4.97 5.01 14.73
C ALA A 50 -4.66 3.52 14.84
N LYS A 51 -5.69 2.66 15.00
CA LYS A 51 -5.52 1.19 14.99
C LYS A 51 -4.94 0.68 13.66
N ILE A 52 -5.45 1.19 12.53
CA ILE A 52 -4.93 0.84 11.19
C ILE A 52 -3.47 1.26 11.06
N LEU A 53 -3.14 2.51 11.40
CA LEU A 53 -1.77 3.02 11.33
C LEU A 53 -0.82 2.20 12.22
N SER A 54 -1.21 1.97 13.47
CA SER A 54 -0.43 1.18 14.42
C SER A 54 -0.20 -0.25 13.95
N PHE A 55 -1.20 -0.89 13.35
CA PHE A 55 -1.05 -2.24 12.80
C PHE A 55 -0.02 -2.28 11.68
N PHE A 56 -0.12 -1.39 10.68
CA PHE A 56 0.83 -1.36 9.57
C PHE A 56 2.24 -0.88 9.96
N GLU A 57 2.37 -0.20 11.10
CA GLU A 57 3.66 0.15 11.71
C GLU A 57 4.30 -1.06 12.41
N VAL A 58 3.55 -1.72 13.29
CA VAL A 58 4.05 -2.84 14.12
C VAL A 58 4.28 -4.09 13.28
N ASP A 59 3.32 -4.46 12.42
CA ASP A 59 3.37 -5.68 11.60
C ASP A 59 4.01 -5.45 10.22
N ARG A 60 4.71 -4.32 10.04
CA ARG A 60 5.26 -3.86 8.76
C ARG A 60 6.06 -4.94 8.05
N ILE A 61 6.95 -5.63 8.76
CA ILE A 61 7.85 -6.63 8.17
C ILE A 61 7.05 -7.77 7.53
N ILE A 62 6.02 -8.27 8.24
CA ILE A 62 5.18 -9.36 7.74
C ILE A 62 4.36 -8.89 6.54
N VAL A 63 3.78 -7.69 6.62
CA VAL A 63 3.00 -7.09 5.53
C VAL A 63 3.85 -6.90 4.27
N VAL A 64 5.02 -6.28 4.41
CA VAL A 64 5.95 -6.03 3.29
C VAL A 64 6.45 -7.34 2.68
N SER A 65 6.79 -8.33 3.51
CA SER A 65 7.19 -9.66 3.05
C SER A 65 6.09 -10.33 2.25
N ASP A 66 4.85 -10.31 2.73
CA ASP A 66 3.75 -10.94 2.01
C ASP A 66 3.42 -10.24 0.69
N ILE A 67 3.59 -8.91 0.62
CA ILE A 67 3.35 -8.13 -0.59
C ILE A 67 4.42 -8.37 -1.65
N LEU A 68 5.70 -8.45 -1.26
CA LEU A 68 6.82 -8.47 -2.21
C LEU A 68 7.41 -9.87 -2.44
N LYS A 69 7.60 -10.63 -1.36
CA LYS A 69 8.22 -11.95 -1.39
C LYS A 69 7.20 -13.07 -1.55
N GLY A 70 6.02 -12.91 -0.93
CA GLY A 70 5.05 -13.99 -0.79
C GLY A 70 5.50 -15.06 0.22
N ARG A 71 4.82 -16.21 0.22
CA ARG A 71 5.07 -17.34 1.14
C ARG A 71 5.15 -18.66 0.38
N GLY A 72 5.81 -19.65 0.99
CA GLY A 72 5.90 -21.02 0.47
C GLY A 72 7.02 -21.22 -0.55
N GLY A 73 7.08 -22.41 -1.16
CA GLY A 73 8.20 -22.83 -2.03
C GLY A 73 8.33 -22.07 -3.36
N LEU A 74 7.42 -21.15 -3.67
CA LEU A 74 7.46 -20.28 -4.85
C LEU A 74 7.62 -18.80 -4.47
N SER A 75 8.15 -18.50 -3.27
CA SER A 75 8.46 -17.13 -2.88
C SER A 75 9.53 -16.52 -3.77
N ALA A 76 9.44 -15.22 -4.02
CA ALA A 76 10.44 -14.50 -4.79
C ALA A 76 11.72 -14.31 -3.97
N ASP A 77 12.85 -14.82 -4.45
CA ASP A 77 14.16 -14.58 -3.82
C ASP A 77 14.89 -13.37 -4.42
N TRP A 78 14.46 -12.92 -5.60
CA TRP A 78 15.09 -11.86 -6.36
C TRP A 78 14.06 -11.00 -7.07
N ILE A 79 14.41 -9.75 -7.35
CA ILE A 79 13.63 -8.84 -8.20
C ILE A 79 14.50 -8.29 -9.33
N LEU A 80 13.98 -8.36 -10.56
CA LEU A 80 14.53 -7.71 -11.75
C LEU A 80 13.61 -6.56 -12.14
N VAL A 81 14.15 -5.34 -12.20
CA VAL A 81 13.44 -4.18 -12.72
C VAL A 81 14.14 -3.73 -13.99
N THR A 82 13.39 -3.59 -15.07
CA THR A 82 13.86 -3.02 -16.34
C THR A 82 13.08 -1.74 -16.63
N ARG A 83 13.77 -0.74 -17.16
CA ARG A 83 13.19 0.53 -17.61
C ARG A 83 13.76 0.85 -18.98
N TYR A 84 12.88 0.85 -19.97
CA TYR A 84 13.18 1.29 -21.32
C TYR A 84 12.88 2.78 -21.45
N ASP A 85 13.91 3.58 -21.77
CA ASP A 85 13.75 4.96 -22.16
C ASP A 85 13.54 5.05 -23.69
N LYS A 86 12.36 5.51 -24.09
CA LYS A 86 11.99 5.63 -25.51
C LYS A 86 12.69 6.78 -26.21
N GLN A 87 13.14 7.80 -25.47
CA GLN A 87 13.79 8.98 -26.06
C GLN A 87 15.22 8.63 -26.50
N ASP A 88 15.95 7.94 -25.62
CA ASP A 88 17.35 7.58 -25.87
C ASP A 88 17.53 6.18 -26.46
N GLY A 89 16.47 5.36 -26.48
CA GLY A 89 16.53 3.96 -26.91
C GLY A 89 17.29 3.06 -25.94
N ILE A 90 17.51 3.50 -24.70
CA ILE A 90 18.34 2.82 -23.70
C ILE A 90 17.48 2.01 -22.73
N THR A 91 17.89 0.76 -22.47
CA THR A 91 17.32 -0.05 -21.38
C THR A 91 18.25 -0.02 -20.18
N THR A 92 17.73 0.49 -19.05
CA THR A 92 18.38 0.40 -17.74
C THR A 92 17.75 -0.72 -16.92
N TRP A 93 18.53 -1.41 -16.12
CA TRP A 93 18.04 -2.51 -15.29
C TRP A 93 18.74 -2.57 -13.95
N ILE A 94 18.10 -3.24 -13.00
CA ILE A 94 18.66 -3.56 -11.69
C ILE A 94 18.15 -4.92 -11.24
N PHE A 95 19.05 -5.73 -10.69
CA PHE A 95 18.76 -7.04 -10.12
C PHE A 95 19.24 -7.07 -8.67
N LYS A 96 18.32 -7.35 -7.73
CA LYS A 96 18.62 -7.38 -6.29
C LYS A 96 17.94 -8.57 -5.63
N ASP A 97 18.51 -9.03 -4.53
CA ASP A 97 17.85 -9.98 -3.65
C ASP A 97 16.57 -9.34 -3.08
N ILE A 98 15.58 -10.20 -2.77
CA ILE A 98 14.28 -9.74 -2.29
C ILE A 98 14.38 -8.99 -0.96
N ASN A 99 15.36 -9.30 -0.11
CA ASN A 99 15.51 -8.63 1.19
C ASN A 99 15.94 -7.17 0.99
N THR A 100 16.86 -6.91 0.06
CA THR A 100 17.21 -5.54 -0.36
C THR A 100 15.98 -4.79 -0.86
N ALA A 101 15.14 -5.42 -1.69
CA ALA A 101 13.92 -4.79 -2.19
C ALA A 101 12.89 -4.52 -1.07
N MET A 102 12.69 -5.47 -0.14
CA MET A 102 11.81 -5.31 1.01
C MET A 102 12.26 -4.17 1.92
N ASN A 103 13.56 -4.10 2.23
CA ASN A 103 14.13 -3.02 3.03
C ASN A 103 13.96 -1.67 2.34
N PHE A 104 14.19 -1.61 1.02
CA PHE A 104 14.04 -0.38 0.25
C PHE A 104 12.58 0.10 0.20
N PHE A 105 11.65 -0.76 -0.19
CA PHE A 105 10.24 -0.38 -0.36
C PHE A 105 9.49 -0.26 0.96
N GLY A 106 9.82 -1.07 1.97
CA GLY A 106 9.27 -0.98 3.32
C GLY A 106 9.88 0.16 4.17
N GLY A 107 10.97 0.77 3.71
CA GLY A 107 11.61 1.90 4.38
C GLY A 107 10.81 3.19 4.27
N GLY A 108 10.78 3.97 5.35
CA GLY A 108 10.03 5.22 5.48
C GLY A 108 8.94 5.15 6.55
N GLU A 109 8.11 6.19 6.64
CA GLU A 109 7.02 6.30 7.62
C GLU A 109 5.74 5.59 7.13
N VAL A 110 4.98 4.99 8.04
CA VAL A 110 3.58 4.58 7.78
C VAL A 110 2.68 5.77 8.07
N ARG A 111 2.01 6.30 7.05
CA ARG A 111 1.19 7.51 7.19
C ARG A 111 0.09 7.59 6.16
N ILE A 112 -0.93 8.38 6.45
CA ILE A 112 -1.98 8.67 5.49
C ILE A 112 -1.45 9.62 4.41
N SER A 113 -1.77 9.31 3.16
CA SER A 113 -1.43 10.17 2.03
C SER A 113 -2.32 11.42 2.00
N PRO A 114 -1.90 12.50 1.34
CA PRO A 114 -2.74 13.70 1.18
C PRO A 114 -4.10 13.45 0.52
N ARG A 115 -4.27 12.29 -0.13
CA ARG A 115 -5.52 11.87 -0.78
C ARG A 115 -6.22 10.74 -0.01
N GLY A 116 -5.89 10.53 1.26
CA GLY A 116 -6.60 9.58 2.12
C GLY A 116 -6.35 8.10 1.83
N SER A 117 -5.27 7.75 1.15
CA SER A 117 -4.74 6.37 1.06
C SER A 117 -3.68 6.12 2.13
N LEU A 118 -3.08 4.94 2.20
CA LEU A 118 -2.00 4.67 3.17
C LEU A 118 -0.66 4.52 2.46
N TYR A 119 0.36 5.20 2.97
CA TYR A 119 1.76 4.88 2.69
C TYR A 119 2.28 3.94 3.77
N ILE A 120 2.92 2.86 3.34
CA ILE A 120 3.67 1.92 4.16
C ILE A 120 5.11 2.01 3.66
N GLY A 121 5.86 2.97 4.18
CA GLY A 121 7.13 3.38 3.57
C GLY A 121 6.91 3.88 2.14
N ARG A 122 7.51 3.20 1.16
CA ARG A 122 7.37 3.51 -0.28
C ARG A 122 6.27 2.70 -0.97
N ILE A 123 5.54 1.86 -0.24
CA ILE A 123 4.40 1.10 -0.75
C ILE A 123 3.14 1.94 -0.54
N THR A 124 2.32 2.10 -1.57
CA THR A 124 1.00 2.72 -1.45
C THR A 124 -0.06 1.64 -1.36
N MET A 125 -0.83 1.64 -0.29
CA MET A 125 -2.05 0.85 -0.15
C MET A 125 -3.26 1.73 -0.51
N GLN A 126 -4.05 1.26 -1.47
CA GLN A 126 -5.19 1.98 -2.01
C GLN A 126 -6.34 1.02 -2.35
N ARG A 127 -7.55 1.57 -2.48
CA ARG A 127 -8.64 0.86 -3.18
C ARG A 127 -8.22 0.60 -4.64
N LYS A 128 -8.51 -0.58 -5.15
CA LYS A 128 -8.23 -0.98 -6.54
C LYS A 128 -8.93 -0.04 -7.54
N GLY A 129 -10.25 0.15 -7.40
CA GLY A 129 -11.07 0.88 -8.36
C GLY A 129 -11.14 0.18 -9.73
N GLY A 130 -12.01 0.65 -10.63
CA GLY A 130 -12.18 0.06 -11.96
C GLY A 130 -12.85 -1.33 -11.96
N THR A 131 -12.79 -2.05 -13.08
CA THR A 131 -13.40 -3.38 -13.26
C THR A 131 -12.34 -4.49 -13.24
N PRO A 132 -12.70 -5.77 -12.96
CA PRO A 132 -14.01 -6.26 -12.53
C PRO A 132 -14.29 -6.08 -11.03
N ASP A 133 -13.26 -5.98 -10.17
CA ASP A 133 -13.43 -5.95 -8.70
C ASP A 133 -12.93 -4.63 -8.07
N PRO A 134 -13.73 -3.53 -8.12
CA PRO A 134 -13.28 -2.21 -7.67
C PRO A 134 -13.00 -2.11 -6.17
N THR A 135 -13.59 -3.00 -5.36
CA THR A 135 -13.63 -2.95 -3.89
C THR A 135 -12.53 -3.77 -3.22
N LYS A 136 -11.52 -4.21 -3.97
CA LYS A 136 -10.34 -4.87 -3.39
C LYS A 136 -9.32 -3.86 -2.90
N LEU A 137 -8.58 -4.25 -1.88
CA LEU A 137 -7.35 -3.58 -1.47
C LEU A 137 -6.26 -3.85 -2.52
N GLN A 138 -5.46 -2.84 -2.84
CA GLN A 138 -4.38 -2.93 -3.81
C GLN A 138 -3.13 -2.25 -3.26
N PHE A 139 -1.99 -2.93 -3.39
CA PHE A 139 -0.68 -2.40 -3.06
C PHE A 139 0.06 -2.02 -4.34
N LYS A 140 0.68 -0.85 -4.35
CA LYS A 140 1.47 -0.35 -5.47
C LYS A 140 2.85 0.08 -5.00
N ILE A 141 3.85 -0.31 -5.76
CA ILE A 141 5.20 0.22 -5.69
C ILE A 141 5.51 0.99 -6.97
N LYS A 142 6.58 1.79 -6.95
CA LYS A 142 7.19 2.34 -8.16
C LYS A 142 8.52 1.60 -8.39
N PRO A 143 8.53 0.50 -9.17
CA PRO A 143 9.70 -0.39 -9.25
C PRO A 143 10.98 0.31 -9.69
N CYS A 144 10.88 1.26 -10.62
CA CYS A 144 12.00 2.03 -11.12
C CYS A 144 12.72 2.87 -10.05
N GLU A 145 12.15 3.07 -8.86
CA GLU A 145 12.89 3.68 -7.76
C GLU A 145 14.07 2.83 -7.29
N LEU A 146 14.01 1.51 -7.49
CA LEU A 146 15.09 0.60 -7.10
C LEU A 146 16.38 0.92 -7.86
N LEU A 147 16.29 1.40 -9.12
CA LEU A 147 17.44 1.86 -9.92
C LEU A 147 18.27 2.95 -9.23
N LYS A 148 17.69 3.67 -8.25
CA LYS A 148 18.40 4.68 -7.46
C LYS A 148 19.45 4.06 -6.51
N LEU A 149 19.36 2.77 -6.18
CA LEU A 149 20.32 2.07 -5.32
C LEU A 149 21.69 1.90 -5.98
N ASP A 150 21.73 1.72 -7.30
CA ASP A 150 22.98 1.61 -8.06
C ASP A 150 23.47 2.96 -8.59
N GLY A 151 22.71 4.03 -8.31
CA GLY A 151 23.12 5.40 -8.57
C GLY A 151 24.26 5.81 -7.65
N LYS A 152 25.51 5.58 -8.10
CA LYS A 152 26.65 6.41 -7.68
C LYS A 152 26.19 7.86 -7.63
N HIS A 153 26.39 8.53 -6.50
CA HIS A 153 26.37 9.98 -6.46
C HIS A 153 27.39 10.49 -7.47
N GLY A 154 26.92 10.87 -8.66
CA GLY A 154 27.65 11.79 -9.52
C GLY A 154 27.57 13.15 -8.87
N SER A 155 28.47 13.38 -7.92
CA SER A 155 28.98 14.71 -7.58
C SER A 155 29.83 15.24 -8.71
#